data_AF-A0AAD1TNN7-F1
#
_entry.id   AF-A0AAD1TNN7-F1
#
_cell.length_a   1.000
_cell.length_b   1.000
_cell.length_c   1.000
_cell.angle_alpha   90.00
_cell.angle_beta   90.00
_cell.angle_gamma   90.00
#
_symmetry.space_group_name_H-M   'P 1'
#
loop_
_entity.id
_entity.type
_entity.pdbx_description
1 polymer ?
#
loop_
_entity_poly.entity_id
_entity_poly.type
_entity_poly.pdbx_seq_one_letter_code
_entity_poly.pdbx_strand_id
1 'polypeptide(L)'
;MQPDSDSNEPGYSSSPSSCNRQDSSDDMKKVQRREKNRIAAQKSRQRQTQKADALHIESESLERLNSTLRREIRLLREELKYLTCVLSTHQSICVLSATKQSAFQPHVASPRYQQ
;
A
#
# COMPACT_ATOMS: atom_id res chain seq x y z
N MET A 1 35.25 -70.62 41.39
CA MET A 1 34.14 -70.69 42.35
C MET A 1 33.32 -69.43 42.18
N GLN A 2 32.08 -69.63 41.73
CA GLN A 2 30.87 -68.79 41.72
C GLN A 2 30.89 -67.28 41.34
N PRO A 3 29.74 -66.81 40.80
CA PRO A 3 29.56 -65.51 40.14
C PRO A 3 28.84 -64.49 41.03
N ASP A 4 28.93 -63.21 40.69
CA ASP A 4 27.99 -62.19 41.17
C ASP A 4 27.38 -61.45 39.98
N SER A 5 26.09 -61.72 39.78
CA SER A 5 25.18 -61.00 38.92
C SER A 5 24.89 -59.63 39.54
N ASP A 6 24.85 -58.57 38.72
CA ASP A 6 23.91 -57.48 39.00
C ASP A 6 23.29 -56.98 37.70
N SER A 7 21.99 -57.21 37.64
CA SER A 7 21.09 -56.90 36.54
C SER A 7 20.61 -55.46 36.69
N ASN A 8 20.66 -54.66 35.62
CA ASN A 8 19.70 -53.58 35.48
C ASN A 8 19.37 -53.31 34.00
N GLU A 9 18.39 -54.04 33.50
CA GLU A 9 17.66 -53.75 32.27
C GLU A 9 16.83 -52.47 32.47
N PRO A 10 16.99 -51.42 31.64
CA PRO A 10 15.98 -50.38 31.57
C PRO A 10 14.74 -51.00 30.93
N GLY A 11 13.76 -51.34 31.77
CA GLY A 11 12.46 -51.85 31.35
C GLY A 11 11.81 -50.91 30.34
N TYR A 12 11.93 -51.25 29.07
CA TYR A 12 11.07 -50.76 28.01
C TYR A 12 9.68 -51.36 28.29
N SER A 13 8.89 -50.65 29.09
CA SER A 13 7.45 -50.91 29.21
C SER A 13 6.76 -50.52 27.91
N SER A 14 6.99 -51.29 26.86
CA SER A 14 6.07 -51.42 25.75
C SER A 14 4.86 -52.20 26.26
N SER A 15 3.89 -51.49 26.80
CA SER A 15 2.52 -51.99 26.87
C SER A 15 1.81 -51.59 25.57
N PRO A 16 1.64 -52.50 24.60
CA PRO A 16 0.66 -52.29 23.55
C PRO A 16 -0.73 -52.57 24.13
N SER A 17 -1.75 -51.93 23.55
CA SER A 17 -3.19 -52.24 23.71
C SER A 17 -3.97 -51.32 24.66
N SER A 18 -4.12 -50.05 24.25
CA SER A 18 -5.44 -49.42 24.20
C SER A 18 -5.44 -48.18 23.29
N CYS A 19 -4.97 -48.29 22.04
CA CYS A 19 -4.71 -47.12 21.20
C CYS A 19 -5.38 -47.13 19.81
N ASN A 20 -6.30 -48.05 19.50
CA ASN A 20 -6.86 -48.12 18.14
C ASN A 20 -8.21 -47.39 17.94
N ARG A 21 -8.87 -46.92 19.02
CA ARG A 21 -10.13 -46.16 18.92
C ARG A 21 -9.96 -44.64 19.04
N GLN A 22 -8.88 -44.17 19.65
CA GLN A 22 -8.56 -42.73 19.76
C GLN A 22 -7.90 -42.20 18.48
N ASP A 23 -7.10 -43.03 17.80
CA ASP A 23 -6.37 -42.68 16.57
C ASP A 23 -7.31 -42.21 15.44
N SER A 24 -8.43 -42.92 15.21
CA SER A 24 -9.43 -42.52 14.21
C SER A 24 -10.13 -41.19 14.51
N SER A 25 -10.39 -40.88 15.80
CA SER A 25 -10.97 -39.58 16.20
C SER A 25 -9.97 -38.44 16.05
N ASP A 26 -8.71 -38.68 16.38
CA ASP A 26 -7.65 -37.68 16.29
C ASP A 26 -7.24 -37.41 14.84
N ASP A 27 -7.30 -38.41 13.96
CA ASP A 27 -7.12 -38.22 12.51
C ASP A 27 -8.21 -37.33 11.91
N MET A 28 -9.48 -37.50 12.30
CA MET A 28 -10.55 -36.61 11.86
C MET A 28 -10.35 -35.18 12.35
N LYS A 29 -9.93 -34.98 13.60
CA LYS A 29 -9.58 -33.65 14.12
C LYS A 29 -8.39 -33.04 13.36
N LYS A 30 -7.39 -33.85 12.99
CA LYS A 30 -6.22 -33.43 12.21
C LYS A 30 -6.60 -32.98 10.81
N VAL A 31 -7.49 -33.72 10.13
CA VAL A 31 -8.05 -33.32 8.83
C VAL A 31 -8.80 -31.99 8.96
N GLN A 32 -9.67 -31.84 9.98
CA GLN A 32 -10.37 -30.58 10.21
C GLN A 32 -9.42 -29.40 10.49
N ARG A 33 -8.33 -29.61 11.24
CA ARG A 33 -7.31 -28.58 11.49
C ARG A 33 -6.58 -28.18 10.20
N ARG A 34 -6.20 -29.15 9.37
CA ARG A 34 -5.55 -28.89 8.07
C ARG A 34 -6.49 -28.12 7.15
N GLU A 35 -7.76 -28.49 7.11
CA GLU A 35 -8.76 -27.80 6.28
C GLU A 35 -8.98 -26.35 6.75
N LYS A 36 -9.12 -26.13 8.06
CA LYS A 36 -9.20 -24.78 8.63
C LYS A 36 -7.96 -23.93 8.31
N ASN A 37 -6.76 -24.52 8.43
CA ASN A 37 -5.52 -23.82 8.08
C ASN A 37 -5.42 -23.54 6.58
N ARG A 38 -5.84 -24.47 5.72
CA ARG A 38 -5.90 -24.29 4.27
C ARG A 38 -6.75 -23.08 3.90
N ILE A 39 -7.95 -22.97 4.48
CA ILE A 39 -8.85 -21.83 4.29
C ILE A 39 -8.22 -20.54 4.85
N ALA A 40 -7.61 -20.59 6.05
CA ALA A 40 -6.98 -19.43 6.65
C ALA A 40 -5.79 -18.91 5.81
N ALA A 41 -4.95 -19.80 5.28
CA ALA A 41 -3.85 -19.46 4.40
C ALA A 41 -4.35 -18.88 3.07
N GLN A 42 -5.38 -19.47 2.47
CA GLN A 42 -6.02 -18.92 1.27
C GLN A 42 -6.57 -17.52 1.51
N LYS A 43 -7.29 -17.29 2.62
CA LYS A 43 -7.83 -15.99 3.00
C LYS A 43 -6.73 -14.96 3.27
N SER A 44 -5.62 -15.37 3.89
CA SER A 44 -4.46 -14.52 4.13
C SER A 44 -3.83 -14.06 2.81
N ARG A 45 -3.56 -14.99 1.87
CA ARG A 45 -3.05 -14.67 0.53
C ARG A 45 -4.01 -13.76 -0.24
N GLN A 46 -5.32 -14.04 -0.16
CA GLN A 46 -6.34 -13.22 -0.80
C GLN A 46 -6.34 -11.78 -0.26
N ARG A 47 -6.31 -11.60 1.07
CA ARG A 47 -6.23 -10.26 1.69
C ARG A 47 -4.97 -9.51 1.26
N GLN A 48 -3.84 -10.21 1.15
CA GLN A 48 -2.59 -9.60 0.70
C GLN A 48 -2.67 -9.15 -0.76
N THR A 49 -3.25 -9.99 -1.63
CA THR A 49 -3.47 -9.66 -3.04
C THR A 49 -4.41 -8.47 -3.18
N GLN A 50 -5.56 -8.50 -2.50
CA GLN A 50 -6.52 -7.38 -2.49
C GLN A 50 -5.91 -6.07 -1.99
N LYS A 51 -5.02 -6.12 -0.98
CA LYS A 51 -4.32 -4.94 -0.52
C LYS A 51 -3.36 -4.40 -1.58
N ALA A 52 -2.61 -5.27 -2.26
CA ALA A 52 -1.74 -4.86 -3.35
C ALA A 52 -2.53 -4.24 -4.51
N ASP A 53 -3.64 -4.86 -4.90
CA ASP A 53 -4.52 -4.36 -5.96
C ASP A 53 -5.11 -2.98 -5.59
N ALA A 54 -5.60 -2.82 -4.36
CA ALA A 54 -6.13 -1.54 -3.90
C ALA A 54 -5.10 -0.42 -3.93
N LEU A 55 -3.87 -0.69 -3.47
CA LEU A 55 -2.77 0.27 -3.52
C LEU A 55 -2.38 0.61 -4.96
N HIS A 56 -2.37 -0.38 -5.86
CA HIS A 56 -2.07 -0.14 -7.27
C HIS A 56 -3.11 0.77 -7.91
N ILE A 57 -4.39 0.47 -7.73
CA ILE A 57 -5.50 1.29 -8.25
C ILE A 57 -5.44 2.72 -7.71
N GLU A 58 -5.14 2.89 -6.41
CA GLU A 58 -4.98 4.21 -5.81
C GLU A 58 -3.80 4.98 -6.42
N SER A 59 -2.65 4.33 -6.62
CA SER A 59 -1.48 4.92 -7.27
C SER A 59 -1.83 5.41 -8.68
N GLU A 60 -2.45 4.55 -9.50
CA GLU A 60 -2.83 4.89 -10.87
C GLU A 60 -3.86 6.04 -10.90
N SER A 61 -4.79 6.07 -9.94
CA SER A 61 -5.74 7.18 -9.79
C SER A 61 -5.02 8.50 -9.49
N LEU A 62 -4.09 8.47 -8.52
CA LEU A 62 -3.30 9.65 -8.14
C LEU A 62 -2.41 10.12 -9.29
N GLU A 63 -1.77 9.23 -10.03
CA GLU A 63 -0.94 9.56 -11.20
C GLU A 63 -1.77 10.23 -12.31
N ARG A 64 -2.97 9.71 -12.59
CA ARG A 64 -3.90 10.32 -13.56
C ARG A 64 -4.36 11.71 -13.10
N LEU A 65 -4.73 11.86 -11.84
CA LEU A 65 -5.15 13.15 -11.29
C LEU A 65 -3.98 14.15 -11.31
N ASN A 66 -2.79 13.73 -10.89
CA ASN A 66 -1.59 14.57 -10.89
C ASN A 66 -1.25 15.04 -12.31
N SER A 67 -1.32 14.14 -13.30
CA SER A 67 -1.11 14.47 -14.71
C SER A 67 -2.12 15.50 -15.21
N THR A 68 -3.37 15.39 -14.79
CA THR A 68 -4.44 16.36 -15.13
C THR A 68 -4.18 17.72 -14.51
N LEU A 69 -3.87 17.79 -13.21
CA LEU A 69 -3.55 19.03 -12.53
C LEU A 69 -2.31 19.72 -13.12
N ARG A 70 -1.25 18.94 -13.44
CA ARG A 70 -0.05 19.50 -14.12
C ARG A 70 -0.38 20.09 -15.48
N ARG A 71 -1.29 19.48 -16.24
CA ARG A 71 -1.76 20.03 -17.52
C ARG A 71 -2.51 21.34 -17.31
N GLU A 72 -3.43 21.39 -16.34
CA GLU A 72 -4.20 22.58 -16.03
C GLU A 72 -3.30 23.74 -15.58
N ILE A 73 -2.33 23.49 -14.69
CA ILE A 73 -1.33 24.47 -14.28
C ILE A 73 -0.57 25.03 -15.49
N ARG A 74 -0.22 24.18 -16.47
CA ARG A 74 0.49 24.61 -17.68
C ARG A 74 -0.39 25.54 -18.52
N LEU A 75 -1.64 25.15 -18.78
CA LEU A 75 -2.58 25.95 -19.55
C LEU A 75 -2.86 27.30 -18.88
N LEU A 76 -3.09 27.31 -17.58
CA LEU A 76 -3.29 28.56 -16.82
C LEU A 76 -2.05 29.47 -16.87
N ARG A 77 -0.84 28.91 -16.82
CA ARG A 77 0.40 29.68 -16.96
C ARG A 77 0.58 30.26 -18.35
N GLU A 78 0.20 29.51 -19.39
CA GLU A 78 0.20 29.99 -20.78
C GLU A 78 -0.81 31.12 -20.97
N GLU A 79 -2.02 30.96 -20.44
CA GLU A 79 -3.07 31.99 -20.48
C GLU A 79 -2.63 33.27 -19.75
N LEU A 80 -2.06 33.14 -18.55
CA LEU A 80 -1.53 34.29 -17.81
C LEU A 80 -0.47 35.04 -18.61
N LYS A 81 0.48 34.32 -19.23
CA LYS A 81 1.50 34.93 -20.09
C LYS A 81 0.87 35.63 -21.29
N TYR A 82 -0.11 35.00 -21.94
CA TYR A 82 -0.81 35.57 -23.08
C TYR A 82 -1.52 36.88 -22.70
N LEU A 83 -2.35 36.87 -21.65
CA LEU A 83 -3.05 38.06 -21.16
C LEU A 83 -2.08 39.17 -20.73
N THR A 84 -0.98 38.81 -20.07
CA THR A 84 0.06 39.77 -19.67
C THR A 84 0.70 40.43 -20.89
N CYS A 85 0.99 39.64 -21.94
CA CYS A 85 1.50 40.16 -23.21
C CYS A 85 0.50 41.14 -23.84
N VAL A 86 -0.77 40.74 -23.96
CA VAL A 86 -1.84 41.58 -24.51
C VAL A 86 -1.96 42.90 -23.74
N LEU A 87 -1.97 42.86 -22.41
CA LEU A 87 -2.03 44.07 -21.58
C LEU A 87 -0.79 44.95 -21.75
N SER A 88 0.41 44.36 -21.79
CA SER A 88 1.66 45.10 -21.98
C SER A 88 1.71 45.81 -23.34
N THR A 89 1.28 45.14 -24.41
CA THR A 89 1.20 45.76 -25.75
C THR A 89 0.21 46.93 -25.76
N HIS A 90 -0.97 46.76 -25.16
CA HIS A 90 -1.96 47.82 -25.04
C HIS A 90 -1.46 49.01 -24.22
N GLN A 91 -0.67 48.77 -23.15
CA GLN A 91 -0.16 49.82 -22.28
C GLN A 91 0.66 50.88 -23.04
N SER A 92 1.38 50.48 -24.09
CA SER A 92 2.16 51.40 -24.93
C SER A 92 1.30 52.39 -25.76
N ILE A 93 0.03 52.05 -26.00
CA ILE A 93 -0.91 52.83 -26.82
C ILE A 93 -1.99 53.49 -25.92
N CYS A 94 -2.11 53.04 -24.67
CA CYS A 94 -3.15 53.45 -23.74
C CYS A 94 -2.89 54.85 -23.16
N VAL A 95 -3.60 55.85 -23.67
CA VAL A 95 -3.59 57.26 -23.21
C VAL A 95 -4.08 57.44 -21.76
N LEU A 96 -4.74 56.44 -21.17
CA LEU A 96 -5.27 56.47 -19.80
C LEU A 96 -4.32 55.87 -18.74
N SER A 97 -3.18 55.30 -19.15
CA SER A 97 -2.34 54.47 -18.28
C SER A 97 -1.36 55.23 -17.35
N ALA A 98 -1.17 56.54 -17.55
CA ALA A 98 -0.23 57.35 -16.76
C ALA A 98 -0.65 57.56 -15.29
N THR A 99 -1.90 57.27 -14.91
CA THR A 99 -2.45 57.63 -13.58
C THR A 99 -2.67 56.46 -12.62
N LYS A 100 -2.35 55.21 -12.99
CA LYS A 100 -2.64 54.03 -12.14
C LYS A 100 -1.52 52.99 -12.10
N GLN A 101 -0.30 53.41 -11.77
CA GLN A 101 0.74 52.46 -11.33
C GLN A 101 0.67 52.28 -9.81
N SER A 102 -0.31 51.52 -9.33
CA SER A 102 -0.30 50.95 -7.99
C SER A 102 -1.38 49.88 -7.91
N ALA A 103 -0.99 48.61 -7.79
CA ALA A 103 -1.72 47.51 -7.13
C ALA A 103 -1.65 46.13 -7.82
N PHE A 104 -1.00 45.94 -8.98
CA PHE A 104 -0.79 44.60 -9.52
C PHE A 104 0.60 44.06 -9.19
N GLN A 105 0.77 43.66 -7.93
CA GLN A 105 1.83 42.73 -7.52
C GLN A 105 1.27 41.31 -7.72
N PRO A 106 1.82 40.48 -8.63
CA PRO A 106 1.46 39.08 -8.68
C PRO A 106 2.13 38.37 -7.49
N HIS A 107 1.48 38.38 -6.32
CA HIS A 107 1.85 37.50 -5.22
C HIS A 107 1.44 36.07 -5.59
N VAL A 108 2.32 35.38 -6.33
CA VAL A 108 2.28 33.92 -6.49
C VAL A 108 3.69 33.38 -6.39
N ALA A 109 4.29 33.55 -5.22
CA ALA A 109 5.42 32.73 -4.80
C ALA A 109 5.09 32.14 -3.42
N SER A 110 4.22 31.13 -3.40
CA SER A 110 4.11 30.26 -2.22
C SER A 110 5.28 29.26 -2.26
N PRO A 111 6.18 29.25 -1.26
CA PRO A 111 7.33 28.34 -1.23
C PRO A 111 6.96 26.85 -1.13
N ARG A 112 5.66 26.54 -0.96
CA ARG A 112 5.16 25.20 -0.62
C ARG A 112 5.23 24.19 -1.77
N TYR A 113 5.53 24.62 -3.01
CA TYR A 113 5.52 23.76 -4.21
C TYR A 113 6.81 23.82 -5.03
N GLN A 114 7.97 24.01 -4.37
CA GLN A 114 9.29 24.04 -5.03
C GLN A 114 10.16 22.79 -4.76
N GLN A 115 9.57 21.64 -4.45
CA GLN A 115 10.27 20.35 -4.41
C GLN A 115 9.86 19.45 -5.58
#